data_AF-A0A502HES4-F1
#
_entry.id   AF-A0A502HES4-F1
#
_cell.length_a   1.000
_cell.length_b   1.000
_cell.length_c   1.000
_cell.angle_alpha   90.00
_cell.angle_beta   90.00
_cell.angle_gamma   90.00
#
_symmetry.space_group_name_H-M   'P 1'
#
loop_
_entity.id
_entity.type
_entity.pdbx_description
1 polymer ?
#
loop_
_entity_poly.entity_id
_entity_poly.type
_entity_poly.pdbx_seq_one_letter_code
_entity_poly.pdbx_strand_id
1 'polypeptide(L)'
;MSQALSPRQLAADWLDITVERFVGNMRRLKIQNTGALMASFKKEVIGAAEGDQIRLRLSYALYGKFVDMGVGRGHGAGIKKGDDGYDRLRNTRGQLRRRARKPRAWYSTEIAHQTHRLSELMLDLYGKVLLTTATDALPGEAIINL
;
A
#
# COMPACT_ATOMS: atom_id res chain seq x y z
N MET A 1 13.05 26.74 -21.05
CA MET A 1 13.84 26.76 -19.81
C MET A 1 13.25 25.71 -18.87
N SER A 2 13.79 24.50 -18.81
CA SER A 2 13.33 23.47 -17.88
C SER A 2 13.85 23.80 -16.49
N GLN A 3 12.99 24.26 -15.57
CA GLN A 3 13.35 24.29 -14.17
C GLN A 3 13.62 22.85 -13.73
N ALA A 4 14.82 22.59 -13.18
CA ALA A 4 15.07 21.33 -12.50
C ALA A 4 14.07 21.21 -11.34
N LEU A 5 13.29 20.12 -11.32
CA LEU A 5 12.33 19.85 -10.25
C LEU A 5 13.06 19.84 -8.91
N SER A 6 12.50 20.53 -7.91
CA SER A 6 13.03 20.44 -6.55
C SER A 6 12.87 19.00 -6.03
N PRO A 7 13.77 18.49 -5.16
CA PRO A 7 13.67 17.12 -4.67
C PRO A 7 12.33 16.86 -3.96
N ARG A 8 11.82 17.87 -3.25
CA ARG A 8 10.50 17.84 -2.61
C ARG A 8 9.37 17.67 -3.63
N GLN A 9 9.44 18.38 -4.75
CA GLN A 9 8.40 18.33 -5.77
C GLN A 9 8.45 17.01 -6.54
N LEU A 10 9.64 16.53 -6.88
CA LEU A 10 9.82 15.20 -7.46
C LEU A 10 9.26 14.10 -6.54
N ALA A 11 9.50 14.19 -5.24
CA ALA A 11 9.01 13.21 -4.29
C ALA A 11 7.48 13.29 -4.11
N ALA A 12 6.90 14.49 -4.19
CA ALA A 12 5.45 14.68 -4.22
C ALA A 12 4.81 14.09 -5.50
N ASP A 13 5.38 14.39 -6.66
CA ASP A 13 4.91 13.86 -7.95
C ASP A 13 5.02 12.34 -8.00
N TRP A 14 6.11 11.78 -7.45
CA TRP A 14 6.28 10.33 -7.32
C TRP A 14 5.22 9.69 -6.42
N LEU A 15 4.86 10.31 -5.29
CA LEU A 15 3.78 9.82 -4.41
C LEU A 15 2.44 9.79 -5.15
N ASP A 16 2.16 10.81 -5.96
CA ASP A 16 0.93 10.93 -6.73
C ASP A 16 0.80 9.81 -7.77
N ILE A 17 1.86 9.61 -8.54
CA ILE A 17 1.95 8.52 -9.52
C ILE A 17 1.81 7.17 -8.81
N THR A 18 2.49 6.97 -7.69
CA THR A 18 2.46 5.72 -6.93
C THR A 18 1.04 5.39 -6.45
N VAL A 19 0.33 6.37 -5.88
CA VAL A 19 -1.07 6.18 -5.45
C VAL A 19 -1.99 5.92 -6.64
N GLU A 20 -1.80 6.62 -7.77
CA GLU A 20 -2.58 6.37 -8.98
C GLU A 20 -2.41 4.93 -9.47
N ARG A 21 -1.18 4.41 -9.48
CA ARG A 21 -0.87 3.03 -9.86
C ARG A 21 -1.53 2.03 -8.91
N PHE A 22 -1.50 2.28 -7.60
CA PHE A 22 -2.21 1.45 -6.64
C PHE A 22 -3.73 1.43 -6.90
N VAL A 23 -4.34 2.59 -7.12
CA VAL A 23 -5.77 2.70 -7.46
C VAL A 23 -6.08 1.96 -8.77
N GLY A 24 -5.25 2.11 -9.80
CA GLY A 24 -5.36 1.37 -11.05
C GLY A 24 -5.27 -0.15 -10.86
N ASN A 25 -4.30 -0.62 -10.08
CA ASN A 25 -4.13 -2.04 -9.74
C ASN A 25 -5.34 -2.58 -8.97
N MET A 26 -5.84 -1.85 -7.97
CA MET A 26 -7.05 -2.24 -7.24
C MET A 26 -8.28 -2.31 -8.14
N ARG A 27 -8.43 -1.37 -9.10
CA ARG A 27 -9.52 -1.40 -10.07
C ARG A 27 -9.43 -2.64 -10.95
N ARG A 28 -8.25 -2.93 -11.53
CA ARG A 28 -7.96 -4.11 -12.35
C ARG A 28 -8.22 -5.42 -11.60
N LEU A 29 -7.82 -5.49 -10.34
CA LEU A 29 -7.99 -6.64 -9.45
C LEU A 29 -9.39 -6.72 -8.84
N LYS A 30 -10.33 -5.85 -9.21
CA LYS A 30 -11.72 -5.80 -8.71
C LYS A 30 -11.78 -5.74 -7.17
N ILE A 31 -10.90 -4.94 -6.57
CA ILE A 31 -10.86 -4.64 -5.12
C ILE A 31 -11.73 -3.38 -4.88
N GLN A 32 -13.02 -3.45 -5.21
CA GLN A 32 -13.88 -2.25 -5.30
C GLN A 32 -15.08 -2.25 -4.34
N ASN A 33 -15.19 -3.25 -3.45
CA ASN A 33 -16.45 -3.55 -2.74
C ASN A 33 -17.11 -2.35 -2.04
N THR A 34 -16.32 -1.39 -1.52
CA THR A 34 -16.87 -0.18 -0.87
C THR A 34 -16.13 1.11 -1.21
N GLY A 35 -15.11 1.08 -2.09
CA GLY A 35 -14.23 2.24 -2.36
C GLY A 35 -13.37 2.72 -1.16
N ALA A 36 -13.70 2.32 0.08
CA ALA A 36 -13.08 2.80 1.30
C ALA A 36 -11.55 2.64 1.34
N LEU A 37 -10.99 1.59 0.73
CA LEU A 37 -9.53 1.43 0.64
C LEU A 37 -8.92 2.51 -0.26
N MET A 38 -9.52 2.77 -1.43
CA MET A 38 -9.06 3.80 -2.36
C MET A 38 -9.21 5.21 -1.76
N ALA A 39 -10.24 5.44 -0.95
CA ALA A 39 -10.43 6.71 -0.26
C ALA A 39 -9.53 6.86 0.98
N SER A 40 -8.88 5.79 1.45
CA SER A 40 -8.08 5.82 2.69
C SER A 40 -6.63 6.29 2.51
N PHE A 41 -6.19 6.52 1.26
CA PHE A 41 -4.82 6.94 1.02
C PHE A 41 -4.56 8.34 1.57
N LYS A 42 -3.49 8.45 2.35
CA LYS A 42 -2.90 9.70 2.79
C LYS A 42 -1.44 9.72 2.38
N LYS A 43 -0.99 10.85 1.83
CA LYS A 43 0.36 11.07 1.31
C LYS A 43 0.92 12.34 1.95
N GLU A 44 2.13 12.26 2.48
CA GLU A 44 2.79 13.40 3.12
C GLU A 44 4.28 13.41 2.73
N VAL A 45 4.77 14.60 2.36
CA VAL A 45 6.20 14.87 2.19
C VAL A 45 6.66 15.70 3.39
N ILE A 46 7.41 15.07 4.29
CA ILE A 46 7.91 15.67 5.52
C ILE A 46 9.36 16.11 5.24
N GLY A 47 9.58 17.42 5.21
CA GLY A 47 10.93 17.99 5.18
C GLY A 47 11.37 18.38 6.59
N ALA A 48 12.59 18.01 6.98
CA ALA A 48 13.17 18.52 8.23
C ALA A 48 13.62 19.98 8.04
N ALA A 49 13.34 20.84 9.03
CA ALA A 49 13.75 22.24 9.01
C ALA A 49 15.27 22.45 9.23
N GLU A 50 16.00 21.40 9.64
CA GLU A 50 17.42 21.49 10.06
C GLU A 50 18.34 20.39 9.48
N GLY A 51 17.98 19.72 8.38
CA GLY A 51 18.96 18.87 7.70
C GLY A 51 18.36 17.92 6.68
N ASP A 52 18.85 18.04 5.44
CA ASP A 52 18.90 17.19 4.23
C ASP A 52 17.99 15.96 4.02
N GLN A 53 17.28 15.44 5.01
CA GLN A 53 16.44 14.26 4.89
C GLN A 53 15.00 14.61 4.58
N ILE A 54 14.53 14.14 3.43
CA ILE A 54 13.12 14.17 3.04
C ILE A 54 12.52 12.83 3.42
N ARG A 55 11.42 12.85 4.18
CA ARG A 55 10.66 11.62 4.46
C ARG A 55 9.34 11.64 3.72
N LEU A 56 9.03 10.54 3.06
CA LEU A 56 7.74 10.29 2.43
C LEU A 56 6.94 9.36 3.33
N ARG A 57 5.71 9.76 3.62
CA ARG A 57 4.75 8.91 4.34
C ARG A 57 3.58 8.63 3.42
N LEU A 58 3.28 7.35 3.27
CA LEU A 58 2.08 6.85 2.63
C LEU A 58 1.30 6.01 3.65
N SER A 59 0.06 6.36 3.92
CA SER A 59 -0.82 5.60 4.81
C SER A 59 -2.08 5.16 4.07
N TYR A 60 -2.56 3.96 4.38
CA TYR A 60 -3.81 3.41 3.86
C TYR A 60 -4.46 2.48 4.88
N ALA A 61 -5.73 2.13 4.68
CA ALA A 61 -6.43 1.23 5.59
C ALA A 61 -5.73 -0.15 5.65
N LEU A 62 -5.32 -0.57 6.84
CA LEU A 62 -4.57 -1.80 7.10
C LEU A 62 -5.16 -3.04 6.40
N TYR A 63 -6.49 -3.15 6.34
CA TYR A 63 -7.11 -4.29 5.66
C TYR A 63 -6.71 -4.43 4.19
N GLY A 64 -6.20 -3.37 3.55
CA GLY A 64 -5.59 -3.41 2.23
C GLY A 64 -4.38 -4.35 2.14
N LYS A 65 -3.51 -4.38 3.15
CA LYS A 65 -2.36 -5.33 3.24
C LYS A 65 -2.87 -6.76 3.35
N PHE A 66 -3.96 -6.98 4.09
CA PHE A 66 -4.60 -8.30 4.14
C PHE A 66 -5.20 -8.71 2.79
N VAL A 67 -5.81 -7.78 2.05
CA VAL A 67 -6.29 -8.07 0.68
C VAL A 67 -5.13 -8.43 -0.24
N ASP A 68 -4.00 -7.71 -0.14
CA ASP A 68 -2.78 -7.96 -0.91
C ASP A 68 -2.28 -9.40 -0.70
N MET A 69 -2.13 -9.81 0.55
CA MET A 69 -1.70 -11.15 0.97
C MET A 69 -2.74 -12.26 0.71
N GLY A 70 -3.94 -11.92 0.23
CA GLY A 70 -5.02 -12.90 0.05
C GLY A 70 -5.69 -13.30 1.34
N VAL A 71 -5.46 -12.58 2.44
CA VAL A 71 -6.22 -12.73 3.68
C VAL A 71 -7.57 -12.02 3.57
N GLY A 72 -7.73 -10.91 2.87
CA GLY A 72 -9.00 -10.18 2.80
C GLY A 72 -9.44 -9.57 4.16
N ARG A 73 -10.75 -9.30 4.36
CA ARG A 73 -11.27 -8.57 5.55
C ARG A 73 -11.42 -9.41 6.83
N GLY A 74 -10.74 -10.56 6.92
CA GLY A 74 -10.99 -11.55 7.98
C GLY A 74 -12.32 -12.29 7.76
N HIS A 75 -12.50 -13.44 8.43
CA HIS A 75 -13.83 -13.93 8.77
C HIS A 75 -14.00 -13.57 10.24
N GLY A 76 -15.22 -13.21 10.69
CA GLY A 76 -15.46 -12.93 12.11
C GLY A 76 -14.82 -14.03 12.97
N ALA A 77 -13.87 -13.65 13.82
CA ALA A 77 -13.24 -14.58 14.73
C ALA A 77 -14.34 -15.17 15.62
N GLY A 78 -14.46 -16.50 15.67
CA GLY A 78 -15.34 -17.15 16.63
C GLY A 78 -16.71 -17.62 16.13
N ILE A 79 -17.01 -17.62 14.83
CA ILE A 79 -18.26 -18.26 14.34
C ILE A 79 -18.15 -19.79 14.55
N LYS A 80 -18.81 -20.29 15.60
CA LYS A 80 -18.93 -21.70 15.95
C LYS A 80 -20.12 -22.32 15.22
N LYS A 81 -20.13 -23.65 15.16
CA LYS A 81 -21.28 -24.40 14.63
C LYS A 81 -22.50 -24.07 15.51
N GLY A 82 -23.52 -23.44 14.93
CA GLY A 82 -24.70 -22.94 15.65
C GLY A 82 -24.84 -21.41 15.67
N ASP A 83 -23.77 -20.67 15.35
CA ASP A 83 -23.85 -19.21 15.25
C ASP A 83 -24.46 -18.76 13.91
N ASP A 84 -25.13 -17.60 13.93
CA ASP A 84 -25.72 -17.02 12.73
C ASP A 84 -24.64 -16.79 11.64
N GLY A 85 -24.89 -17.36 10.45
CA GLY A 85 -23.97 -17.30 9.33
C GLY A 85 -22.90 -18.39 9.27
N TYR A 86 -22.85 -19.35 10.21
CA TYR A 86 -21.95 -20.51 10.12
C TYR A 86 -22.17 -21.30 8.83
N ASP A 87 -23.40 -21.72 8.55
CA ASP A 87 -23.73 -22.56 7.39
C ASP A 87 -23.60 -21.85 6.05
N ARG A 88 -23.64 -20.51 6.07
CA ARG A 88 -23.36 -19.66 4.89
C ARG A 88 -21.88 -19.63 4.55
N LEU A 89 -21.02 -19.65 5.57
CA LEU A 89 -19.57 -19.52 5.41
C LEU A 89 -18.85 -20.85 5.36
N ARG A 90 -19.34 -21.88 6.06
CA ARG A 90 -18.68 -23.18 6.25
C ARG A 90 -19.60 -24.35 5.87
N ASN A 91 -18.99 -25.46 5.47
CA ASN A 91 -19.69 -26.72 5.22
C ASN A 91 -19.86 -27.50 6.53
N THR A 92 -20.57 -28.63 6.47
CA THR A 92 -20.80 -29.50 7.64
C THR A 92 -19.52 -30.06 8.27
N ARG A 93 -18.40 -30.06 7.54
CA ARG A 93 -17.05 -30.43 8.01
C ARG A 93 -16.26 -29.24 8.58
N GLY A 94 -16.87 -28.06 8.69
CA GLY A 94 -16.25 -26.83 9.18
C GLY A 94 -15.30 -26.14 8.19
N GLN A 95 -15.22 -26.58 6.95
CA GLN A 95 -14.39 -25.96 5.90
C GLN A 95 -15.13 -24.80 5.26
N LEU A 96 -14.43 -23.74 4.83
CA LEU A 96 -15.06 -22.60 4.17
C LEU A 96 -15.71 -23.00 2.82
N ARG A 97 -16.99 -22.61 2.62
CA ARG A 97 -17.74 -22.85 1.37
C ARG A 97 -17.24 -22.00 0.21
N ARG A 98 -16.76 -20.78 0.49
CA ARG A 98 -16.23 -19.89 -0.55
C ARG A 98 -14.73 -20.14 -0.74
N ARG A 99 -14.35 -20.23 -2.03
CA ARG A 99 -13.01 -20.49 -2.59
C ARG A 99 -11.86 -19.97 -1.73
N ALA A 100 -10.78 -20.76 -1.71
CA ALA A 100 -9.47 -20.36 -1.21
C ALA A 100 -9.18 -18.92 -1.63
N ARG A 101 -9.00 -18.05 -0.63
CA ARG A 101 -8.70 -16.65 -0.90
C ARG A 101 -7.39 -16.62 -1.68
N LYS A 102 -7.36 -15.87 -2.78
CA LYS A 102 -6.16 -15.71 -3.60
C LYS A 102 -5.53 -14.36 -3.30
N PRO A 103 -4.19 -14.29 -3.19
CA PRO A 103 -3.50 -13.01 -3.09
C PRO A 103 -3.85 -12.13 -4.28
N ARG A 104 -4.03 -10.84 -4.00
CA ARG A 104 -4.29 -9.81 -5.00
C ARG A 104 -3.22 -8.75 -4.84
N ALA A 105 -2.02 -9.04 -5.33
CA ALA A 105 -0.86 -8.17 -5.22
C ALA A 105 -1.12 -6.82 -5.94
N TRP A 106 -1.70 -5.88 -5.22
CA TRP A 106 -2.05 -4.53 -5.70
C TRP A 106 -1.04 -3.50 -5.22
N TYR A 107 -0.42 -3.77 -4.06
CA TYR A 107 0.53 -2.92 -3.36
C TYR A 107 1.94 -3.48 -3.43
N SER A 108 2.15 -4.73 -3.02
CA SER A 108 3.49 -5.28 -2.73
C SER A 108 4.44 -5.24 -3.92
N THR A 109 3.99 -5.67 -5.09
CA THR A 109 4.80 -5.64 -6.32
C THR A 109 5.04 -4.20 -6.79
N GLU A 110 4.01 -3.37 -6.70
CA GLU A 110 4.05 -2.01 -7.23
C GLU A 110 4.91 -1.09 -6.36
N ILE A 111 4.83 -1.18 -5.03
CA ILE A 111 5.68 -0.36 -4.14
C ILE A 111 7.16 -0.69 -4.32
N ALA A 112 7.51 -1.98 -4.48
CA ALA A 112 8.89 -2.38 -4.73
C ALA A 112 9.42 -1.78 -6.04
N HIS A 113 8.61 -1.84 -7.11
CA HIS A 113 8.94 -1.23 -8.39
C HIS A 113 9.07 0.30 -8.28
N GLN A 114 8.11 0.98 -7.66
CA GLN A 114 8.13 2.44 -7.53
C GLN A 114 9.28 2.94 -6.66
N THR A 115 9.62 2.24 -5.57
CA THR A 115 10.77 2.56 -4.73
C THR A 115 12.08 2.43 -5.51
N HIS A 116 12.22 1.38 -6.32
CA HIS A 116 13.39 1.23 -7.20
C HIS A 116 13.50 2.37 -8.19
N ARG A 117 12.40 2.74 -8.87
CA ARG A 117 12.38 3.87 -9.82
C ARG A 117 12.68 5.21 -9.13
N LEU A 118 12.19 5.42 -7.91
CA LEU A 118 12.55 6.60 -7.12
C LEU A 118 14.06 6.64 -6.84
N SER A 119 14.67 5.49 -6.54
CA SER A 119 16.11 5.39 -6.33
C SER A 119 16.92 5.78 -7.55
N GLU A 120 16.52 5.30 -8.74
CA GLU A 120 17.19 5.67 -9.99
C GLU A 120 17.08 7.17 -10.24
N LEU A 121 15.87 7.74 -10.11
CA LEU A 121 15.64 9.18 -10.30
C LEU A 121 16.43 10.06 -9.32
N MET A 122 16.52 9.65 -8.06
CA MET A 122 17.29 10.37 -7.04
C MET A 122 18.79 10.27 -7.27
N LEU A 123 19.28 9.09 -7.71
CA LEU A 123 20.69 8.90 -8.06
C LEU A 123 21.08 9.79 -9.25
N ASP A 124 20.27 9.81 -10.30
CA ASP A 124 20.52 10.60 -11.51
C ASP A 124 20.57 12.11 -11.22
N LEU A 125 19.73 12.60 -10.31
CA LEU A 125 19.61 14.03 -10.01
C LEU A 125 20.60 14.53 -8.96
N TYR A 126 20.90 13.72 -7.94
CA TYR A 126 21.60 14.17 -6.74
C TYR A 126 22.87 13.39 -6.39
N GLY A 127 23.19 12.31 -7.12
CA GLY A 127 24.44 11.55 -6.96
C GLY A 127 24.66 10.90 -5.59
N LYS A 128 23.64 10.88 -4.73
CA LYS A 128 23.64 10.24 -3.41
C LYS A 128 22.41 9.38 -3.26
N VAL A 129 22.59 8.17 -2.74
CA VAL A 129 21.49 7.25 -2.40
C VAL A 129 21.58 6.92 -0.92
N LEU A 130 20.61 7.40 -0.13
CA LEU A 130 20.29 6.86 1.18
C LEU A 130 18.79 6.56 1.27
N LEU A 131 18.27 5.79 0.29
CA LEU A 131 16.92 5.26 0.35
C LEU A 131 16.81 4.16 1.40
N THR A 132 16.50 4.55 2.63
CA THR A 132 16.14 3.61 3.69
C THR A 132 14.63 3.53 3.76
N THR A 133 14.08 2.53 3.07
CA THR A 133 12.64 2.23 3.13
C THR A 133 12.34 1.55 4.46
N ALA A 134 11.70 2.26 5.38
CA ALA A 134 11.14 1.70 6.61
C ALA A 134 9.67 1.35 6.36
N THR A 135 9.43 0.22 5.71
CA THR A 135 8.08 -0.25 5.35
C THR A 135 7.23 -0.74 6.52
N ASP A 136 7.78 -0.83 7.75
CA ASP A 136 7.14 -1.56 8.85
C ASP A 136 7.15 -0.81 10.21
N ALA A 137 7.18 0.53 10.22
CA ALA A 137 6.98 1.25 11.49
C ALA A 137 5.57 1.03 12.06
N LEU A 138 4.54 0.96 11.19
CA LEU A 138 3.15 0.65 11.54
C LEU A 138 2.46 -0.11 10.39
N PRO A 139 1.61 -1.11 10.67
CA PRO A 139 0.96 -1.89 9.62
C PRO A 139 -0.06 -1.02 8.87
N GLY A 140 0.09 -0.88 7.55
CA GLY A 140 -0.72 0.00 6.70
C GLY A 140 -0.09 1.37 6.41
N GLU A 141 1.13 1.58 6.87
CA GLU A 141 1.94 2.77 6.60
C GLU A 141 3.25 2.35 5.91
N ALA A 142 3.70 3.14 4.94
CA ALA A 142 5.01 3.02 4.33
C ALA A 142 5.74 4.35 4.53
N ILE A 143 6.88 4.30 5.22
CA ILE A 143 7.75 5.46 5.42
C ILE A 143 9.02 5.25 4.60
N ILE A 144 9.31 6.18 3.70
CA ILE A 144 10.51 6.16 2.87
C ILE A 144 11.37 7.35 3.28
N ASN A 145 12.57 7.08 3.75
CA ASN A 145 13.55 8.13 4.05
C ASN A 145 14.46 8.29 2.83
N LEU A 146 14.58 9.53 2.35
CA LEU A 146 15.46 9.96 1.27
C LEU A 146 16.69 10.66 1.85
#